data_AF-A0A395LZV1-F1
#
_entry.id   AF-A0A395LZV1-F1
#
_cell.length_a   1.000
_cell.length_b   1.000
_cell.length_c   1.000
_cell.angle_alpha   90.00
_cell.angle_beta   90.00
_cell.angle_gamma   90.00
#
_symmetry.space_group_name_H-M   'P 1'
#
loop_
_entity.id
_entity.type
_entity.pdbx_description
1 polymer ?
#
loop_
_entity_poly.entity_id
_entity_poly.type
_entity_poly.pdbx_seq_one_letter_code
_entity_poly.pdbx_strand_id
1 'polypeptide(L)'
;AQTGCASLKHGLPAETCSRSTSQTAEKDIKGVMITAQGKSKWEEEMVERSDTYGQPYYWLRGVMTLYDHSLEADEYAVRHGYISITPISYDLTNYRFMETLRQWNVKK
;
A
#
# COMPACT_ATOMS: atom_id res chain seq x y z
N ALA A 1 17.90 2.64 -9.39
CA ALA A 1 18.46 1.63 -10.31
C ALA A 1 18.97 0.35 -9.62
N GLN A 2 19.48 0.40 -8.38
CA GLN A 2 20.09 -0.77 -7.72
C GLN A 2 19.10 -1.86 -7.26
N THR A 3 17.86 -1.50 -6.90
CA THR A 3 16.83 -2.44 -6.41
C THR A 3 16.33 -3.41 -7.48
N GLY A 4 16.12 -2.96 -8.71
CA GLY A 4 15.73 -3.82 -9.83
C GLY A 4 16.78 -4.88 -10.19
N CYS A 5 18.08 -4.53 -10.11
CA CYS A 5 19.16 -5.49 -10.32
C CYS A 5 19.22 -6.59 -9.26
N ALA A 6 18.82 -6.31 -8.02
CA ALA A 6 18.81 -7.32 -6.95
C ALA A 6 17.68 -8.35 -7.17
N SER A 7 16.48 -7.91 -7.53
CA SER A 7 15.36 -8.81 -7.86
C SER A 7 15.67 -9.69 -9.08
N LEU A 8 16.39 -9.17 -10.07
CA LEU A 8 16.83 -9.95 -11.23
C LEU A 8 17.88 -11.02 -10.88
N LYS A 9 18.69 -10.80 -9.83
CA LYS A 9 19.72 -11.75 -9.39
C LYS A 9 19.19 -12.86 -8.49
N HIS A 10 18.24 -12.54 -7.62
CA HIS A 10 17.71 -13.50 -6.63
C HIS A 10 16.36 -14.10 -7.02
N GLY A 11 15.71 -13.56 -8.06
CA GLY A 11 14.32 -13.88 -8.37
C GLY A 11 13.35 -13.31 -7.33
N LEU A 12 12.07 -13.30 -7.66
CA LEU A 12 11.00 -13.07 -6.69
C LEU A 12 10.35 -14.42 -6.38
N PRO A 13 9.94 -14.68 -5.13
CA PRO A 13 9.10 -15.82 -4.81
C PRO A 13 7.86 -15.82 -5.71
N ALA A 14 7.35 -17.01 -6.02
CA ALA A 14 6.07 -17.12 -6.72
C ALA A 14 5.01 -16.31 -5.96
N GLU A 15 4.11 -15.70 -6.72
CA GLU A 15 2.96 -14.97 -6.19
C GLU A 15 3.26 -13.63 -5.48
N THR A 16 4.51 -13.16 -5.53
CA THR A 16 4.94 -11.90 -4.89
C THR A 16 5.31 -10.82 -5.90
N CYS A 17 4.69 -9.64 -5.77
CA CYS A 17 5.08 -8.41 -6.44
C CYS A 17 5.81 -7.48 -5.46
N SER A 18 6.78 -6.72 -5.95
CA SER A 18 7.50 -5.73 -5.13
C SER A 18 7.03 -4.33 -5.47
N ARG A 19 6.58 -3.58 -4.46
CA ARG A 19 6.26 -2.15 -4.59
C ARG A 19 7.41 -1.32 -4.01
N SER A 20 7.99 -0.44 -4.82
CA SER A 20 9.01 0.50 -4.35
C SER A 20 8.55 1.95 -4.44
N THR A 21 8.74 2.74 -3.39
CA THR A 21 8.32 4.16 -3.34
C THR A 21 9.37 5.05 -2.66
N SER A 22 9.51 6.30 -3.14
CA SER A 22 10.41 7.32 -2.56
C SER A 22 9.86 8.71 -2.87
N GLN A 23 9.95 9.65 -1.92
CA GLN A 23 9.46 11.03 -2.07
C GLN A 23 10.58 12.08 -2.23
N THR A 24 11.84 11.70 -2.00
CA THR A 24 12.97 12.62 -1.93
C THR A 24 13.88 12.54 -3.16
N ALA A 25 14.59 13.63 -3.46
CA ALA A 25 15.64 13.66 -4.47
C ALA A 25 16.75 12.64 -4.13
N GLU A 26 17.39 12.07 -5.15
CA GLU A 26 18.35 10.96 -4.99
C GLU A 26 19.47 11.25 -3.98
N LYS A 27 19.93 12.50 -3.93
CA LYS A 27 20.98 12.99 -3.02
C LYS A 27 20.60 12.96 -1.53
N ASP A 28 19.30 12.95 -1.22
CA ASP A 28 18.77 13.09 0.13
C ASP A 28 18.16 11.76 0.65
N ILE A 29 18.33 10.67 -0.10
CA ILE A 29 17.87 9.33 0.28
C ILE A 29 18.78 8.76 1.37
N LYS A 30 18.20 8.43 2.53
CA LYS A 30 18.93 7.90 3.69
C LYS A 30 19.29 6.42 3.57
N GLY A 31 18.56 5.67 2.74
CA GLY A 31 18.77 4.24 2.55
C GLY A 31 17.54 3.52 2.00
N VAL A 32 17.59 2.19 2.01
CA VAL A 32 16.52 1.30 1.58
C VAL A 32 15.99 0.53 2.79
N MET A 33 14.68 0.44 2.92
CA MET A 33 13.99 -0.31 3.98
C MET A 33 13.06 -1.34 3.35
N ILE A 34 13.09 -2.58 3.87
CA ILE A 34 12.02 -3.55 3.63
C ILE A 34 10.89 -3.24 4.60
N THR A 35 9.70 -3.03 4.07
CA THR A 35 8.55 -2.53 4.82
C THR A 35 7.34 -3.44 4.61
N ALA A 36 6.35 -3.29 5.49
CA ALA A 36 5.00 -3.81 5.34
C ALA A 36 4.06 -2.68 4.87
N GLN A 37 2.93 -3.07 4.29
CA GLN A 37 1.86 -2.13 3.97
C GLN A 37 1.32 -1.50 5.26
N GLY A 38 1.40 -0.18 5.36
CA GLY A 38 0.90 0.59 6.49
C GLY A 38 -0.63 0.61 6.59
N LYS A 39 -1.12 1.14 7.71
CA LYS A 39 -2.56 1.38 7.97
C LYS A 39 -3.01 2.79 7.60
N SER A 40 -2.06 3.68 7.29
CA SER A 40 -2.32 5.03 6.79
C SER A 40 -3.18 4.96 5.53
N LYS A 41 -4.23 5.78 5.49
CA LYS A 41 -5.27 5.70 4.45
C LYS A 41 -5.83 7.08 4.12
N TRP A 42 -6.41 7.18 2.94
CA TRP A 42 -7.21 8.34 2.56
C TRP A 42 -8.58 8.25 3.21
N GLU A 43 -8.94 9.28 3.95
CA GLU A 43 -10.32 9.50 4.40
C GLU A 43 -11.06 10.27 3.31
N GLU A 44 -12.04 9.60 2.71
CA GLU A 44 -12.75 10.04 1.52
C GLU A 44 -13.98 10.88 1.87
N GLU A 45 -14.19 11.95 1.13
CA GLU A 45 -15.33 12.85 1.18
C GLU A 45 -15.84 13.10 -0.24
N MET A 46 -17.14 12.95 -0.47
CA MET A 46 -17.76 13.34 -1.73
C MET A 46 -18.29 14.76 -1.65
N VAL A 47 -17.78 15.63 -2.51
CA VAL A 47 -18.23 17.02 -2.61
C VAL A 47 -19.18 17.13 -3.79
N GLU A 48 -20.47 17.31 -3.49
CA GLU A 48 -21.48 17.60 -4.50
C GLU A 48 -21.33 19.03 -5.02
N ARG A 49 -21.44 19.18 -6.35
CA ARG A 49 -21.48 20.46 -7.05
C ARG A 49 -22.51 20.39 -8.16
N SER A 50 -23.00 21.55 -8.60
CA SER A 50 -23.89 21.64 -9.76
C SER A 50 -23.11 22.16 -10.96
N ASP A 51 -23.29 21.52 -12.12
CA ASP A 51 -22.73 22.02 -13.37
C ASP A 51 -23.48 23.29 -13.85
N THR A 52 -23.05 23.86 -14.97
CA THR A 52 -23.68 25.05 -15.56
C THR A 52 -25.12 24.83 -16.02
N TYR A 53 -25.57 23.58 -16.15
CA TYR A 53 -26.92 23.16 -16.53
C TYR A 53 -27.75 22.70 -15.32
N GLY A 54 -27.23 22.84 -14.09
CA GLY A 54 -27.89 22.44 -12.85
C GLY A 54 -27.87 20.94 -12.57
N GLN A 55 -27.09 20.14 -13.29
CA GLN A 55 -26.94 18.71 -13.01
C GLN A 55 -25.91 18.50 -11.88
N PRO A 56 -26.22 17.64 -10.88
CA PRO A 56 -25.27 17.35 -9.81
C PRO A 56 -24.11 16.50 -10.33
N TYR A 57 -22.89 16.84 -9.92
CA TYR A 57 -21.68 16.06 -10.10
C TYR A 57 -20.88 16.02 -8.80
N TYR A 58 -20.14 14.94 -8.59
CA TYR A 58 -19.48 14.66 -7.32
C TYR A 58 -17.97 14.58 -7.51
N TRP A 59 -17.22 15.36 -6.74
CA TRP A 59 -15.78 15.21 -6.62
C TRP A 59 -15.47 14.28 -5.47
N LEU A 60 -14.68 13.24 -5.75
CA LEU A 60 -14.02 12.49 -4.68
C LEU A 60 -12.82 13.30 -4.20
N ARG A 61 -12.89 13.78 -2.97
CA ARG A 61 -11.79 14.38 -2.25
C ARG A 61 -11.32 13.41 -1.17
N GLY A 62 -10.03 13.40 -0.88
CA GLY A 62 -9.50 12.66 0.25
C GLY A 62 -8.51 13.50 1.05
N VAL A 63 -8.47 13.29 2.36
CA VAL A 63 -7.37 13.73 3.22
C VAL A 63 -6.58 12.48 3.63
N MET A 64 -5.26 12.52 3.50
CA MET A 64 -4.42 11.41 3.95
C MET A 64 -4.34 11.45 5.47
N THR A 65 -4.87 10.43 6.14
CA THR A 65 -4.73 10.25 7.59
C THR A 65 -3.61 9.27 7.88
N LEU A 66 -2.66 9.72 8.69
CA LEU A 66 -1.45 8.97 9.03
C LEU A 66 -1.66 8.23 10.34
N TYR A 67 -1.65 6.90 10.26
CA TYR A 67 -1.85 6.01 11.41
C TYR A 67 -0.56 5.29 11.84
N ASP A 68 0.44 5.26 10.95
CA ASP A 68 1.68 4.53 11.20
C ASP A 68 2.76 5.41 11.84
N HIS A 69 3.53 4.81 12.73
CA HIS A 69 4.58 5.50 13.49
C HIS A 69 5.91 4.73 13.51
N SER A 70 6.06 3.71 12.67
CA SER A 70 7.22 2.82 12.61
C SER A 70 7.86 2.85 11.22
N LEU A 71 9.20 2.77 11.16
CA LEU A 71 9.94 2.61 9.90
C LEU A 71 9.68 1.27 9.20
N GLU A 72 8.99 0.34 9.86
CA GLU A 72 8.51 -0.90 9.23
C GLU A 72 7.30 -0.65 8.33
N ALA A 73 6.58 0.47 8.49
CA ALA A 73 5.46 0.84 7.63
C ALA A 73 5.94 1.66 6.44
N ASP A 74 5.41 1.34 5.26
CA ASP A 74 5.82 1.92 3.98
C ASP A 74 5.69 3.45 3.92
N GLU A 75 4.52 4.02 4.23
CA GLU A 75 4.28 5.47 4.23
C GLU A 75 5.25 6.20 5.16
N TYR A 76 5.40 5.69 6.38
CA TYR A 76 6.23 6.31 7.40
C TYR A 76 7.71 6.31 6.98
N ALA A 77 8.21 5.18 6.46
CA ALA A 77 9.57 5.09 5.95
C ALA A 77 9.86 6.10 4.83
N VAL A 78 8.92 6.23 3.87
CA VAL A 78 9.05 7.18 2.75
C VAL A 78 9.10 8.62 3.26
N ARG A 79 8.20 8.99 4.17
CA ARG A 79 8.13 10.35 4.73
C ARG A 79 9.38 10.73 5.55
N HIS A 80 10.11 9.72 6.05
CA HIS A 80 11.37 9.90 6.77
C HIS A 80 12.62 9.84 5.87
N GLY A 81 12.45 9.73 4.55
CA GLY A 81 13.53 9.82 3.56
C GLY A 81 14.18 8.50 3.18
N TYR A 82 13.47 7.37 3.37
CA TYR A 82 13.93 6.05 2.93
C TYR A 82 13.21 5.62 1.64
N ILE A 83 13.88 4.78 0.84
CA ILE A 83 13.21 3.99 -0.20
C ILE A 83 12.52 2.83 0.50
N SER A 84 11.20 2.75 0.39
CA SER A 84 10.40 1.65 0.93
C SER A 84 10.24 0.56 -0.14
N ILE A 85 10.51 -0.70 0.22
CA ILE A 85 10.25 -1.88 -0.61
C ILE A 85 9.30 -2.80 0.14
N THR A 86 8.09 -2.94 -0.37
CA THR A 86 7.04 -3.76 0.25
C THR A 86 6.75 -4.98 -0.63
N PRO A 87 6.99 -6.21 -0.14
CA PRO A 87 6.54 -7.41 -0.83
C PRO A 87 5.02 -7.57 -0.66
N ILE A 88 4.29 -7.65 -1.77
CA ILE A 88 2.84 -7.77 -1.81
C ILE A 88 2.48 -9.10 -2.48
N SER A 89 1.67 -9.90 -1.80
CA SER A 89 1.00 -11.05 -2.43
C SER A 89 -0.18 -10.56 -3.26
N TYR A 90 -0.37 -11.09 -4.47
CA TYR A 90 -1.61 -10.85 -5.22
C TYR A 90 -2.72 -11.84 -4.87
N ASP A 91 -2.38 -12.98 -4.27
CA ASP A 91 -3.37 -13.88 -3.72
C ASP A 91 -3.82 -13.35 -2.36
N LEU A 92 -5.09 -12.95 -2.30
CA LEU A 92 -5.74 -12.39 -1.11
C LEU A 92 -6.46 -13.45 -0.28
N THR A 93 -6.39 -14.72 -0.69
CA THR A 93 -7.00 -15.83 0.03
C THR A 93 -6.34 -16.01 1.39
N ASN A 94 -7.09 -15.76 2.47
CA ASN A 94 -6.59 -16.01 3.82
C ASN A 94 -6.70 -17.50 4.16
N TYR A 95 -5.75 -18.30 3.69
CA TYR A 95 -5.71 -19.75 3.91
C TYR A 95 -5.76 -20.14 5.38
N ARG A 96 -5.19 -19.33 6.27
CA ARG A 96 -5.27 -19.56 7.73
C ARG A 96 -6.70 -19.45 8.24
N PHE A 97 -7.45 -18.46 7.77
CA PHE A 97 -8.84 -18.26 8.17
C PHE A 97 -9.78 -19.27 7.49
N MET A 98 -9.45 -19.77 6.29
CA MET A 98 -10.21 -20.85 5.66
C MET A 98 -10.32 -22.09 6.55
N GLU A 99 -9.26 -22.45 7.28
CA GLU A 99 -9.31 -23.58 8.22
C GLU A 99 -10.30 -23.32 9.37
N THR A 100 -10.38 -22.09 9.86
CA THR A 100 -11.38 -21.69 10.86
C THR A 100 -12.79 -21.78 10.28
N LEU A 101 -13.03 -21.28 9.07
CA LEU A 101 -14.34 -21.32 8.42
C LEU A 101 -14.84 -22.75 8.16
N ARG A 102 -13.94 -23.69 7.82
CA ARG A 102 -14.31 -25.10 7.64
C ARG A 102 -14.90 -25.73 8.90
N GLN A 103 -14.53 -25.23 10.08
CA GLN A 103 -15.06 -25.72 11.36
C GLN A 103 -16.49 -25.22 11.64
N TRP A 104 -16.97 -24.19 10.94
CA TRP A 104 -18.27 -23.57 11.22
C TRP A 104 -19.46 -24.40 10.74
N ASN A 105 -19.22 -25.59 10.14
CA ASN A 105 -20.26 -26.51 9.65
C ASN A 105 -21.34 -25.78 8.83
N VAL A 106 -20.92 -24.86 7.96
CA VAL A 106 -21.81 -24.11 7.07
C VAL A 106 -22.47 -25.10 6.10
N LYS A 107 -23.62 -25.65 6.50
CA LYS A 107 -24.48 -26.49 5.68
C LYS A 107 -25.59 -25.63 5.09
N LYS A 108 -26.03 -26.00 3.90
CA LYS A 108 -27.17 -25.37 3.21
C LYS A 108 -28.49 -25.76 3.87
#